data_AF-A0A7L5XB38-F1
#
_entry.id   AF-A0A7L5XB38-F1
#
_cell.length_a   1.000
_cell.length_b   1.000
_cell.length_c   1.000
_cell.angle_alpha   90.00
_cell.angle_beta   90.00
_cell.angle_gamma   90.00
#
_symmetry.space_group_name_H-M   'P 1'
#
loop_
_entity.id
_entity.type
_entity.pdbx_description
1 polymer ?
#
loop_
_entity_poly.entity_id
_entity_poly.type
_entity_poly.pdbx_seq_one_letter_code
_entity_poly.pdbx_strand_id
1 'polypeptide(L)'
;MQPKIYWIDNLRGIACLMVVMIHTTTWYVTNAHNVSPVTWDIANVLNSASRVSVPLFFMISGYLFFGERSAQPRHFLRIGLCLLFYSVVALLYIALFTSINVELSLKKLLQKPVFYHLWFFFAIAVIYLVSPLVQVKNISGKMLLVLMVVIGIIANPNTVPQKIDGFEWLPINLYINGDTFYYILYGMLGRAIGMMNTQHKSLSWMSAALFIAGVFIISRGTLYELQWRGNFADTWYLYCGPMVFICAIALLTLVKNTLDTHTIRGLGLISRHSLGIYGFHALIIHALRTGGIELKNWPILDIIWIFCATLAASLLLSVLVQRIDKNRLVS
;
A
#
# COMPACT_ATOMS: atom_id res chain seq x y z
N MET A 1 4.33 -2.72 30.05
CA MET A 1 3.75 -1.99 28.90
C MET A 1 4.86 -1.80 27.88
N GLN A 2 4.67 -2.16 26.61
CA GLN A 2 5.73 -1.95 25.63
C GLN A 2 5.95 -0.46 25.39
N PRO A 3 7.20 -0.01 25.19
CA PRO A 3 7.45 1.36 24.76
C PRO A 3 6.71 1.61 23.46
N LYS A 4 5.97 2.72 23.41
CA LYS A 4 5.23 3.11 22.22
C LYS A 4 6.22 3.54 21.15
N ILE A 5 6.19 2.89 20.00
CA ILE A 5 7.10 3.17 18.89
C ILE A 5 6.40 4.16 17.97
N TYR A 6 6.77 5.43 18.09
CA TYR A 6 6.02 6.54 17.51
C TYR A 6 6.04 6.54 15.98
N TRP A 7 7.19 6.19 15.38
CA TRP A 7 7.33 6.15 13.92
C TRP A 7 6.37 5.15 13.28
N ILE A 8 6.01 4.05 13.96
CA ILE A 8 5.07 3.05 13.42
C ILE A 8 3.67 3.64 13.31
N ASP A 9 3.21 4.34 14.33
CA ASP A 9 1.88 4.95 14.31
C ASP A 9 1.80 6.05 13.25
N ASN A 10 2.85 6.86 13.12
CA ASN A 10 2.94 7.90 12.09
C ASN A 10 2.98 7.28 10.68
N LEU A 11 3.82 6.26 10.46
CA LEU A 11 3.95 5.58 9.16
C LEU A 11 2.65 4.87 8.77
N ARG A 12 1.96 4.23 9.72
CA ARG A 12 0.64 3.60 9.46
C ARG A 12 -0.40 4.64 9.04
N GLY A 13 -0.41 5.80 9.71
CA GLY A 13 -1.28 6.91 9.32
C GLY A 13 -1.00 7.42 7.90
N ILE A 14 0.28 7.63 7.56
CA ILE A 14 0.71 8.06 6.22
C ILE A 14 0.32 7.01 5.16
N ALA A 15 0.63 5.75 5.39
CA ALA A 15 0.30 4.66 4.47
C ALA A 15 -1.22 4.54 4.25
N CYS A 16 -2.03 4.73 5.29
CA CYS A 16 -3.49 4.73 5.19
C CYS A 16 -4.01 5.87 4.32
N LEU A 17 -3.50 7.10 4.48
CA LEU A 17 -3.84 8.23 3.61
C LEU A 17 -3.45 7.94 2.14
N MET A 18 -2.27 7.36 1.93
CA MET A 18 -1.81 6.99 0.60
C MET A 18 -2.72 5.94 -0.08
N VAL A 19 -3.25 4.95 0.64
CA VAL A 19 -4.24 3.99 0.08
C VAL A 19 -5.47 4.73 -0.47
N VAL A 20 -6.02 5.66 0.31
CA VAL A 20 -7.18 6.46 -0.13
C VAL A 20 -6.83 7.30 -1.36
N MET A 21 -5.62 7.88 -1.40
CA MET A 21 -5.13 8.66 -2.53
C MET A 21 -4.96 7.84 -3.81
N ILE A 22 -4.44 6.60 -3.74
CA ILE A 22 -4.35 5.69 -4.91
C ILE A 22 -5.73 5.54 -5.54
N HIS A 23 -6.73 5.18 -4.73
CA HIS A 23 -8.06 4.87 -5.25
C HIS A 23 -8.83 6.12 -5.69
N THR A 24 -8.59 7.26 -5.05
CA THR A 24 -9.16 8.54 -5.47
C THR A 24 -8.66 8.96 -6.85
N THR A 25 -7.38 8.70 -7.14
CA THR A 25 -6.73 9.08 -8.41
C THR A 25 -6.83 8.02 -9.50
N THR A 26 -7.25 6.79 -9.17
CA THR A 26 -7.29 5.66 -10.13
C THR A 26 -8.14 5.97 -11.36
N TRP A 27 -9.34 6.52 -11.18
CA TRP A 27 -10.21 6.86 -12.32
C TRP A 27 -9.54 7.82 -13.31
N TYR A 28 -8.84 8.85 -12.81
CA TYR A 28 -8.12 9.80 -13.64
C TYR A 28 -7.00 9.15 -14.44
N VAL A 29 -6.21 8.27 -13.81
CA VAL A 29 -5.06 7.65 -14.49
C VAL A 29 -5.50 6.58 -15.51
N THR A 30 -6.59 5.85 -15.24
CA THR A 30 -7.11 4.81 -16.16
C THR A 30 -7.94 5.37 -17.30
N ASN A 31 -8.49 6.58 -17.15
CA ASN A 31 -9.34 7.20 -18.15
C ASN A 31 -8.62 8.37 -18.85
N ALA A 32 -7.35 8.17 -19.20
CA ALA A 32 -6.45 9.20 -19.75
C ALA A 32 -7.04 10.00 -20.92
N HIS A 33 -7.83 9.36 -21.79
CA HIS A 33 -8.47 10.02 -22.93
C HIS A 33 -9.64 10.93 -22.58
N ASN A 34 -10.19 10.82 -21.36
CA ASN A 34 -11.35 11.59 -20.90
C ASN A 34 -10.95 12.77 -19.99
N VAL A 35 -9.66 12.97 -19.76
CA VAL A 35 -9.13 13.97 -18.82
C VAL A 35 -8.05 14.80 -19.50
N SER A 36 -7.87 16.04 -19.06
CA SER A 36 -6.80 16.89 -19.61
C SER A 36 -5.42 16.30 -19.28
N PRO A 37 -4.39 16.52 -20.13
CA PRO A 37 -3.03 16.05 -19.86
C PRO A 37 -2.48 16.54 -18.51
N VAL A 38 -2.78 17.78 -18.12
CA VAL A 38 -2.36 18.36 -16.84
C VAL A 38 -3.03 17.64 -15.67
N THR A 39 -4.34 17.40 -15.75
CA THR A 39 -5.07 16.64 -14.74
C THR A 39 -4.54 15.22 -14.60
N TRP A 40 -4.30 14.54 -15.74
CA TRP A 40 -3.75 13.20 -15.75
C TRP A 40 -2.38 13.16 -15.10
N ASP A 41 -1.49 14.12 -15.42
CA ASP A 41 -0.14 14.16 -14.87
C ASP A 41 -0.14 14.39 -13.35
N ILE A 42 -0.99 15.30 -12.85
CA ILE A 42 -1.18 15.51 -11.41
C ILE A 42 -1.68 14.23 -10.73
N ALA A 43 -2.70 13.58 -11.29
CA ALA A 43 -3.21 12.33 -10.75
C ALA A 43 -2.15 11.23 -10.76
N ASN A 44 -1.36 11.15 -11.84
CA ASN A 44 -0.25 10.20 -12.00
C ASN A 44 0.84 10.43 -10.95
N VAL A 45 1.26 11.67 -10.70
CA VAL A 45 2.26 11.99 -9.66
C VAL A 45 1.74 11.62 -8.26
N LEU A 46 0.50 12.01 -7.93
CA LEU A 46 -0.12 11.66 -6.64
C LEU A 46 -0.26 10.16 -6.45
N ASN A 47 -0.65 9.44 -7.50
CA ASN A 47 -0.79 7.99 -7.49
C ASN A 47 0.58 7.32 -7.30
N SER A 48 1.58 7.73 -8.08
CA SER A 48 2.98 7.26 -8.00
C SER A 48 3.56 7.43 -6.59
N ALA A 49 3.38 8.61 -5.98
CA ALA A 49 3.80 8.90 -4.61
C ALA A 49 3.13 8.02 -3.55
N SER A 50 1.94 7.51 -3.86
CA SER A 50 1.12 6.73 -2.93
C SER A 50 1.32 5.21 -3.06
N ARG A 51 1.97 4.73 -4.13
CA ARG A 51 2.17 3.29 -4.42
C ARG A 51 2.92 2.52 -3.33
N VAL A 52 3.72 3.21 -2.53
CA VAL A 52 4.43 2.61 -1.39
C VAL A 52 3.54 2.22 -0.22
N SER A 53 2.28 2.67 -0.17
CA SER A 53 1.36 2.42 0.94
C SER A 53 1.25 0.94 1.35
N VAL A 54 1.00 0.05 0.40
CA VAL A 54 0.87 -1.40 0.66
C VAL A 54 2.20 -2.02 1.13
N PRO A 55 3.34 -1.81 0.45
CA PRO A 55 4.66 -2.18 0.97
C PRO A 55 4.91 -1.74 2.41
N LEU A 56 4.56 -0.48 2.77
CA LEU A 56 4.75 0.04 4.11
C LEU A 56 3.95 -0.74 5.17
N PHE A 57 2.72 -1.18 4.87
CA PHE A 57 1.95 -2.03 5.78
C PHE A 57 2.60 -3.41 5.99
N PHE A 58 3.19 -4.00 4.95
CA PHE A 58 3.98 -5.23 5.10
C PHE A 58 5.22 -5.00 5.94
N MET A 59 5.95 -3.90 5.72
CA MET A 59 7.13 -3.54 6.50
C MET A 59 6.80 -3.31 7.98
N ILE A 60 5.72 -2.59 8.28
CA ILE A 60 5.22 -2.41 9.66
C ILE A 60 4.90 -3.77 10.29
N SER A 61 4.23 -4.65 9.55
CA SER A 61 3.82 -5.96 10.07
C SER A 61 5.01 -6.87 10.33
N GLY A 62 6.00 -6.91 9.43
CA GLY A 62 7.23 -7.65 9.64
C GLY A 62 8.05 -7.09 10.80
N TYR A 63 8.12 -5.76 10.99
CA TYR A 63 8.77 -5.17 12.16
C TYR A 63 8.18 -5.68 13.49
N LEU A 64 6.85 -5.85 13.54
CA LEU A 64 6.12 -6.32 14.71
C LEU A 64 6.20 -7.85 14.92
N PHE A 65 6.27 -8.65 13.85
CA PHE A 65 6.09 -10.10 13.90
C PHE A 65 7.25 -10.97 13.38
N PHE A 66 8.29 -10.42 12.75
CA PHE A 66 9.47 -11.20 12.30
C PHE A 66 10.65 -11.07 13.29
N GLY A 67 10.36 -10.99 14.58
CA GLY A 67 11.35 -10.89 15.66
C GLY A 67 11.17 -12.02 16.66
N GLU A 68 11.41 -11.72 17.94
CA GLU A 68 11.14 -12.66 19.05
C GLU A 68 9.64 -12.96 19.23
N ARG A 69 8.79 -12.11 18.64
CA ARG A 69 7.34 -12.25 18.68
C ARG A 69 6.87 -12.65 17.31
N SER A 70 5.97 -13.63 17.26
CA SER A 70 5.27 -14.08 16.07
C SER A 70 3.77 -13.78 16.15
N ALA A 71 3.08 -13.94 15.03
CA ALA A 71 1.63 -13.84 15.01
C ALA A 71 1.00 -14.97 15.83
N GLN A 72 -0.01 -14.62 16.63
CA GLN A 72 -0.76 -15.53 17.49
C GLN A 72 -2.12 -15.86 16.86
N PRO A 73 -2.80 -16.95 17.28
CA PRO A 73 -4.12 -17.34 16.75
C PRO A 73 -5.15 -16.20 16.76
N ARG A 74 -5.14 -15.33 17.77
CA ARG A 74 -6.01 -14.15 17.84
C ARG A 74 -5.85 -13.18 16.65
N HIS A 75 -4.66 -13.08 16.08
CA HIS A 75 -4.39 -12.21 14.93
C HIS A 75 -4.98 -12.81 13.65
N PHE A 76 -4.94 -14.14 13.49
CA PHE A 76 -5.61 -14.84 12.39
C PHE A 76 -7.13 -14.74 12.52
N LEU A 77 -7.67 -14.95 13.72
CA LEU A 77 -9.09 -14.75 14.00
C LEU A 77 -9.53 -13.33 13.62
N ARG A 78 -8.73 -12.32 13.99
CA ARG A 78 -9.00 -10.92 13.61
C ARG A 78 -9.04 -10.74 12.10
N ILE A 79 -8.08 -11.28 11.35
CA ILE A 79 -8.07 -11.21 9.87
C ILE A 79 -9.35 -11.86 9.31
N GLY A 80 -9.68 -13.07 9.77
CA GLY A 80 -10.86 -13.81 9.30
C GLY A 80 -12.16 -13.04 9.58
N LEU A 81 -12.31 -12.49 10.78
CA LEU A 81 -13.47 -11.67 11.16
C LEU A 81 -13.55 -10.37 10.36
N CYS A 82 -12.42 -9.69 10.14
CA CYS A 82 -12.38 -8.49 9.30
C CYS A 82 -12.77 -8.81 7.87
N LEU A 83 -12.17 -9.84 7.28
CA LEU A 83 -12.47 -10.26 5.92
C LEU A 83 -13.94 -10.63 5.78
N LEU A 84 -14.51 -11.38 6.72
CA LEU A 84 -15.92 -11.73 6.73
C LEU A 84 -16.80 -10.48 6.84
N PHE A 85 -16.55 -9.61 7.83
CA PHE A 85 -17.32 -8.40 8.06
C PHE A 85 -17.32 -7.48 6.84
N TYR A 86 -16.14 -7.12 6.32
CA TYR A 86 -16.05 -6.23 5.17
C TYR A 86 -16.53 -6.89 3.86
N SER A 87 -16.45 -8.22 3.74
CA SER A 87 -17.09 -8.94 2.61
C SER A 87 -18.61 -8.86 2.69
N VAL A 88 -19.21 -9.03 3.87
CA VAL A 88 -20.67 -8.88 4.06
C VAL A 88 -21.09 -7.44 3.77
N VAL A 89 -20.39 -6.45 4.30
CA VAL A 89 -20.66 -5.03 4.00
C VAL A 89 -20.57 -4.76 2.49
N ALA A 90 -19.55 -5.29 1.82
CA ALA A 90 -19.39 -5.14 0.37
C ALA A 90 -20.49 -5.85 -0.43
N LEU A 91 -20.93 -7.05 -0.02
CA LEU A 91 -22.04 -7.77 -0.65
C LEU A 91 -23.37 -7.02 -0.47
N LEU A 92 -23.63 -6.49 0.73
CA LEU A 92 -24.81 -5.66 0.99
C LEU A 92 -24.79 -4.40 0.12
N TYR A 93 -23.63 -3.76 0.01
CA TYR A 93 -23.47 -2.60 -0.87
C TYR A 93 -23.76 -2.97 -2.33
N ILE A 94 -23.22 -4.08 -2.83
CA ILE A 94 -23.50 -4.60 -4.18
C ILE A 94 -24.99 -4.83 -4.38
N ALA A 95 -25.63 -5.56 -3.47
CA ALA A 95 -27.02 -5.95 -3.59
C ALA A 95 -27.98 -4.76 -3.57
N LEU A 96 -27.66 -3.72 -2.80
CA LEU A 96 -28.54 -2.55 -2.60
C LEU A 96 -28.29 -1.42 -3.60
N PHE A 97 -27.06 -1.25 -4.07
CA PHE A 97 -26.65 -0.06 -4.82
C PHE A 97 -26.04 -0.36 -6.20
N THR A 98 -25.93 -1.62 -6.60
CA THR A 98 -25.40 -1.99 -7.91
C THR A 98 -26.29 -3.02 -8.61
N SER A 99 -26.25 -3.05 -9.94
CA SER A 99 -26.92 -4.08 -10.75
C SER A 99 -26.08 -5.36 -10.92
N ILE A 100 -25.02 -5.54 -10.12
CA ILE A 100 -24.10 -6.68 -10.24
C ILE A 100 -24.76 -7.93 -9.64
N ASN A 101 -24.62 -9.06 -10.33
CA ASN A 101 -25.20 -10.32 -9.91
C ASN A 101 -24.55 -10.84 -8.60
N VAL A 102 -25.34 -10.80 -7.52
CA VAL A 102 -24.94 -11.26 -6.18
C VAL A 102 -24.63 -12.76 -6.16
N GLU A 103 -25.36 -13.58 -6.93
CA GLU A 103 -25.15 -15.03 -7.02
C GLU A 103 -23.78 -15.37 -7.62
N LEU A 104 -23.35 -14.63 -8.65
CA LEU A 104 -22.02 -14.79 -9.24
C LEU A 104 -20.90 -14.39 -8.26
N SER A 105 -21.14 -13.33 -7.47
CA SER A 105 -20.22 -12.86 -6.44
C SER A 105 -20.06 -13.88 -5.31
N LEU A 106 -21.16 -14.54 -4.91
CA LEU A 106 -21.17 -15.63 -3.94
C LEU A 106 -20.44 -16.88 -4.46
N LYS A 107 -20.69 -17.29 -5.72
CA LYS A 107 -19.99 -18.44 -6.34
C LYS A 107 -18.48 -18.27 -6.41
N LYS A 108 -17.99 -17.03 -6.52
CA LYS A 108 -16.55 -16.70 -6.63
C LYS A 108 -15.91 -16.26 -5.31
N LEU A 109 -16.64 -16.25 -4.21
CA LEU A 109 -16.20 -15.69 -2.92
C LEU A 109 -14.92 -16.34 -2.36
N LEU A 110 -14.68 -17.62 -2.67
CA LEU A 110 -13.47 -18.35 -2.29
C LEU A 110 -12.30 -18.18 -3.28
N GLN A 111 -12.57 -17.69 -4.49
CA GLN A 111 -11.57 -17.56 -5.57
C GLN A 111 -11.06 -16.14 -5.72
N LYS A 112 -11.91 -15.14 -5.43
CA LYS A 112 -11.59 -13.72 -5.56
C LYS A 112 -12.19 -12.94 -4.39
N PRO A 113 -11.53 -11.87 -3.92
CA PRO A 113 -12.12 -11.00 -2.94
C PRO A 113 -13.41 -10.38 -3.49
N VAL A 114 -14.43 -10.22 -2.64
CA VAL A 114 -15.74 -9.63 -3.01
C VAL A 114 -15.56 -8.23 -3.62
N PHE A 115 -14.59 -7.48 -3.11
CA PHE A 115 -14.20 -6.17 -3.63
C PHE A 115 -12.69 -6.10 -3.79
N TYR A 116 -12.22 -5.35 -4.79
CA TYR A 116 -10.83 -5.37 -5.19
C TYR A 116 -9.86 -5.08 -4.05
N HIS A 117 -10.19 -4.19 -3.10
CA HIS A 117 -9.27 -3.78 -2.04
C HIS A 117 -9.03 -4.87 -1.00
N LEU A 118 -10.00 -5.77 -0.77
CA LEU A 118 -9.94 -6.80 0.28
C LEU A 118 -8.84 -7.86 0.08
N TRP A 119 -8.20 -7.89 -1.10
CA TRP A 119 -7.09 -8.79 -1.42
C TRP A 119 -5.95 -8.72 -0.39
N PHE A 120 -5.70 -7.55 0.22
CA PHE A 120 -4.60 -7.37 1.15
C PHE A 120 -4.76 -8.22 2.43
N PHE A 121 -6.00 -8.58 2.83
CA PHE A 121 -6.21 -9.51 3.94
C PHE A 121 -5.66 -10.92 3.66
N PHE A 122 -5.70 -11.37 2.41
CA PHE A 122 -5.12 -12.65 2.01
C PHE A 122 -3.60 -12.58 2.05
N ALA A 123 -3.02 -11.50 1.51
CA ALA A 123 -1.57 -11.31 1.50
C ALA A 123 -0.99 -11.16 2.92
N ILE A 124 -1.66 -10.41 3.81
CA ILE A 124 -1.19 -10.24 5.20
C ILE A 124 -1.32 -11.52 6.03
N ALA A 125 -2.30 -12.39 5.72
CA ALA A 125 -2.42 -13.70 6.34
C ALA A 125 -1.16 -14.56 6.08
N VAL A 126 -0.57 -14.48 4.88
CA VAL A 126 0.69 -15.18 4.56
C VAL A 126 1.85 -14.67 5.41
N ILE A 127 1.96 -13.35 5.60
CA ILE A 127 2.98 -12.76 6.50
C ILE A 127 2.84 -13.32 7.92
N TYR A 128 1.61 -13.43 8.42
CA TYR A 128 1.37 -13.95 9.76
C TYR A 128 1.65 -15.45 9.83
N LEU A 129 1.32 -16.21 8.79
CA LEU A 129 1.59 -17.64 8.70
C LEU A 129 3.10 -17.95 8.74
N VAL A 130 3.89 -17.14 8.05
CA VAL A 130 5.36 -17.29 7.96
C VAL A 130 6.06 -16.75 9.22
N SER A 131 5.42 -15.86 9.97
CA SER A 131 6.03 -15.20 11.14
C SER A 131 6.64 -16.10 12.22
N PRO A 132 6.11 -17.31 12.55
CA PRO A 132 6.75 -18.21 13.53
C PRO A 132 8.03 -18.87 12.98
N LEU A 133 8.18 -18.91 11.65
CA LEU A 133 9.30 -19.55 10.96
C LEU A 133 10.43 -18.55 10.64
N VAL A 134 10.13 -17.25 10.65
CA VAL A 134 11.05 -16.19 10.25
C VAL A 134 11.40 -15.29 11.43
N GLN A 135 12.67 -15.34 11.83
CA GLN A 135 13.26 -14.39 12.75
C GLN A 135 14.41 -13.66 12.06
N VAL A 136 14.21 -12.37 11.78
CA VAL A 136 15.23 -11.55 11.10
C VAL A 136 16.37 -11.27 12.07
N LYS A 137 17.58 -11.69 11.68
CA LYS A 137 18.80 -11.46 12.44
C LYS A 137 19.29 -10.03 12.27
N ASN A 138 20.04 -9.54 13.25
CA ASN A 138 20.79 -8.30 13.09
C ASN A 138 21.90 -8.52 12.05
N ILE A 139 21.85 -7.75 10.96
CA ILE A 139 22.84 -7.76 9.90
C ILE A 139 23.44 -6.37 9.71
N SER A 140 24.64 -6.30 9.15
CA SER A 140 25.28 -5.01 8.88
C SER A 140 24.52 -4.23 7.79
N GLY A 141 24.56 -2.90 7.86
CA GLY A 141 23.90 -2.06 6.86
C GLY A 141 24.45 -2.25 5.45
N LYS A 142 25.74 -2.57 5.30
CA LYS A 142 26.35 -2.91 4.02
C LYS A 142 25.75 -4.18 3.42
N MET A 143 25.63 -5.24 4.23
CA MET A 143 25.01 -6.49 3.78
C MET A 143 23.54 -6.28 3.40
N LEU A 144 22.79 -5.53 4.21
CA LEU A 144 21.40 -5.21 3.91
C LEU A 144 21.27 -4.44 2.58
N LEU A 145 22.14 -3.46 2.34
CA LEU A 145 22.17 -2.70 1.08
C LEU A 145 22.45 -3.61 -0.13
N VAL A 146 23.44 -4.52 -0.02
CA VAL A 146 23.75 -5.49 -1.08
C VAL A 146 22.54 -6.37 -1.37
N LEU A 147 21.87 -6.90 -0.34
CA LEU A 147 20.65 -7.70 -0.50
C LEU A 147 19.53 -6.92 -1.18
N MET A 148 19.32 -5.65 -0.80
CA MET A 148 18.32 -4.78 -1.42
C MET A 148 18.61 -4.54 -2.91
N VAL A 149 19.87 -4.29 -3.28
CA VAL A 149 20.26 -4.06 -4.68
C VAL A 149 20.11 -5.33 -5.51
N VAL A 150 20.62 -6.46 -5.00
CA VAL A 150 20.59 -7.74 -5.72
C VAL A 150 19.14 -8.21 -5.91
N ILE A 151 18.34 -8.26 -4.84
CA ILE A 151 17.00 -8.86 -4.88
C ILE A 151 15.94 -7.86 -5.38
N GLY A 152 16.08 -6.59 -5.00
CA GLY A 152 15.09 -5.55 -5.30
C GLY A 152 15.22 -4.95 -6.70
N ILE A 153 16.40 -5.01 -7.31
CA ILE A 153 16.69 -4.35 -8.60
C ILE A 153 17.24 -5.37 -9.62
N ILE A 154 18.40 -5.98 -9.32
CA ILE A 154 19.13 -6.79 -10.31
C ILE A 154 18.37 -8.06 -10.68
N ALA A 155 17.88 -8.79 -9.67
CA ALA A 155 17.16 -10.05 -9.83
C ALA A 155 15.64 -9.88 -9.78
N ASN A 156 15.13 -8.65 -9.87
CA ASN A 156 13.71 -8.39 -9.78
C ASN A 156 13.02 -8.70 -11.12
N PRO A 157 12.09 -9.67 -11.18
CA PRO A 157 11.42 -10.03 -12.43
C PRO A 157 10.57 -8.90 -13.01
N ASN A 158 10.26 -7.86 -12.22
CA ASN A 158 9.53 -6.68 -12.66
C ASN A 158 10.45 -5.55 -13.18
N THR A 159 11.77 -5.77 -13.23
CA THR A 159 12.70 -4.83 -13.85
C THR A 159 12.55 -4.89 -15.37
N VAL A 160 12.45 -3.71 -16.01
CA VAL A 160 12.34 -3.60 -17.48
C VAL A 160 13.52 -4.29 -18.15
N PRO A 161 13.30 -5.29 -19.02
CA PRO A 161 14.38 -6.05 -19.64
C PRO A 161 15.38 -5.17 -20.37
N GLN A 162 16.68 -5.36 -20.12
CA GLN A 162 17.76 -4.65 -20.81
C GLN A 162 18.51 -5.62 -21.72
N LYS A 163 18.45 -5.37 -23.03
CA LYS A 163 19.09 -6.20 -24.05
C LYS A 163 20.24 -5.43 -24.71
N ILE A 164 21.43 -6.02 -24.74
CA ILE A 164 22.60 -5.51 -25.44
C ILE A 164 23.11 -6.66 -26.33
N ASP A 165 23.27 -6.41 -27.62
CA ASP A 165 23.74 -7.39 -28.61
C ASP A 165 22.99 -8.73 -28.60
N GLY A 166 21.67 -8.68 -28.41
CA GLY A 166 20.81 -9.87 -28.37
C GLY A 166 20.83 -10.65 -27.05
N PHE A 167 21.70 -10.27 -26.10
CA PHE A 167 21.74 -10.85 -24.76
C PHE A 167 20.94 -10.00 -23.76
N GLU A 168 20.11 -10.65 -22.95
CA GLU A 168 19.32 -10.01 -21.89
C GLU A 168 20.13 -10.00 -20.59
N TRP A 169 20.66 -8.83 -20.23
CA TRP A 169 21.54 -8.65 -19.06
C TRP A 169 20.76 -8.42 -17.77
N LEU A 170 19.54 -7.89 -17.87
CA LEU A 170 18.65 -7.66 -16.74
C LEU A 170 17.20 -8.01 -17.13
N PRO A 171 16.41 -8.55 -16.18
CA PRO A 171 16.83 -8.96 -14.84
C PRO A 171 17.66 -10.25 -14.82
N ILE A 172 18.55 -10.40 -13.83
CA ILE A 172 19.27 -11.66 -13.60
C ILE A 172 18.28 -12.67 -13.02
N ASN A 173 18.03 -13.76 -13.73
CA ASN A 173 17.09 -14.78 -13.29
C ASN A 173 17.65 -15.62 -12.13
N LEU A 174 17.33 -15.22 -10.90
CA LEU A 174 17.56 -16.01 -9.68
C LEU A 174 16.39 -16.95 -9.35
N TYR A 175 15.51 -17.23 -10.32
CA TYR A 175 14.29 -18.03 -10.15
C TYR A 175 13.32 -17.48 -9.09
N ILE A 176 13.34 -16.16 -8.87
CA ILE A 176 12.40 -15.46 -7.98
C ILE A 176 11.08 -15.29 -8.71
N ASN A 177 10.03 -15.95 -8.22
CA ASN A 177 8.70 -15.91 -8.84
C ASN A 177 7.62 -15.52 -7.81
N GLY A 178 6.69 -14.69 -8.26
CA GLY A 178 5.47 -14.32 -7.54
C GLY A 178 5.62 -13.15 -6.56
N ASP A 179 4.55 -12.35 -6.47
CA ASP A 179 4.50 -11.13 -5.63
C ASP A 179 4.64 -11.42 -4.13
N THR A 180 4.19 -12.59 -3.68
CA THR A 180 4.26 -13.00 -2.27
C THR A 180 5.69 -12.99 -1.73
N PHE A 181 6.67 -13.33 -2.58
CA PHE A 181 8.08 -13.25 -2.19
C PHE A 181 8.46 -11.82 -1.79
N TYR A 182 8.05 -10.82 -2.59
CA TYR A 182 8.31 -9.41 -2.31
C TYR A 182 7.55 -8.92 -1.08
N TYR A 183 6.32 -9.41 -0.82
CA TYR A 183 5.60 -9.08 0.40
C TYR A 183 6.30 -9.57 1.66
N ILE A 184 6.82 -10.81 1.64
CA ILE A 184 7.65 -11.35 2.72
C ILE A 184 8.95 -10.55 2.84
N LEU A 185 9.60 -10.23 1.73
CA LEU A 185 10.80 -9.42 1.69
C LEU A 185 10.57 -8.03 2.31
N TYR A 186 9.48 -7.34 1.98
CA TYR A 186 9.09 -6.09 2.65
C TYR A 186 8.97 -6.28 4.17
N GLY A 187 8.31 -7.35 4.62
CA GLY A 187 8.25 -7.68 6.05
C GLY A 187 9.64 -7.83 6.68
N MET A 188 10.54 -8.59 6.03
CA MET A 188 11.91 -8.79 6.51
C MET A 188 12.71 -7.49 6.57
N LEU A 189 12.60 -6.65 5.53
CA LEU A 189 13.28 -5.35 5.45
C LEU A 189 12.74 -4.37 6.48
N GLY A 190 11.42 -4.35 6.71
CA GLY A 190 10.80 -3.53 7.74
C GLY A 190 11.36 -3.85 9.13
N ARG A 191 11.53 -5.15 9.43
CA ARG A 191 12.20 -5.59 10.67
C ARG A 191 13.68 -5.22 10.71
N ALA A 192 14.43 -5.53 9.66
CA ALA A 192 15.87 -5.26 9.58
C ALA A 192 16.17 -3.77 9.77
N ILE A 193 15.55 -2.91 8.96
CA ILE A 193 15.73 -1.45 9.04
C ILE A 193 15.25 -0.92 10.40
N GLY A 194 14.13 -1.44 10.91
CA GLY A 194 13.58 -0.98 12.18
C GLY A 194 14.47 -1.28 13.40
N MET A 195 15.29 -2.34 13.36
CA MET A 195 16.26 -2.67 14.42
C MET A 195 17.57 -1.85 14.32
N MET A 196 17.90 -1.35 13.14
CA MET A 196 19.15 -0.62 12.91
C MET A 196 19.12 0.79 13.52
N ASN A 197 20.27 1.31 13.94
CA ASN A 197 20.39 2.74 14.22
C ASN A 197 20.57 3.50 12.90
N THR A 198 19.52 4.20 12.46
CA THR A 198 19.49 4.89 11.16
C THR A 198 19.43 6.41 11.29
N GLN A 199 19.45 6.97 12.51
CA GLN A 199 19.14 8.38 12.79
C GLN A 199 20.26 9.38 12.40
N HIS A 200 20.81 9.21 11.19
CA HIS A 200 21.81 10.10 10.60
C HIS A 200 21.13 11.08 9.62
N LYS A 201 21.43 12.38 9.76
CA LYS A 201 20.85 13.43 8.90
C LYS A 201 21.10 13.20 7.41
N SER A 202 22.31 12.75 7.04
CA SER A 202 22.67 12.44 5.65
C SER A 202 21.81 11.32 5.07
N LEU A 203 21.55 10.27 5.86
CA LEU A 203 20.69 9.16 5.44
C LEU A 203 19.25 9.63 5.24
N SER A 204 18.71 10.48 6.12
CA SER A 204 17.37 11.05 5.93
C SER A 204 17.25 11.89 4.66
N TRP A 205 18.23 12.74 4.36
CA TRP A 205 18.25 13.52 3.11
C TRP A 205 18.36 12.64 1.87
N MET A 206 19.23 11.62 1.91
CA MET A 206 19.34 10.64 0.84
C MET A 206 18.03 9.87 0.63
N SER A 207 17.38 9.44 1.72
CA SER A 207 16.06 8.78 1.64
C SER A 207 14.99 9.70 1.05
N ALA A 208 14.95 10.98 1.43
CA ALA A 208 14.03 11.94 0.82
C ALA A 208 14.29 12.13 -0.68
N ALA A 209 15.56 12.28 -1.08
CA ALA A 209 15.96 12.41 -2.48
C ALA A 209 15.61 11.15 -3.29
N LEU A 210 15.89 9.95 -2.76
CA LEU A 210 15.55 8.68 -3.40
C LEU A 210 14.03 8.50 -3.55
N PHE A 211 13.24 8.88 -2.54
CA PHE A 211 11.79 8.83 -2.64
C PHE A 211 11.27 9.77 -3.73
N ILE A 212 11.72 11.04 -3.74
CA ILE A 212 11.31 12.02 -4.76
C ILE A 212 11.73 11.56 -6.17
N ALA A 213 12.98 11.12 -6.33
CA ALA A 213 13.49 10.62 -7.60
C ALA A 213 12.72 9.38 -8.08
N GLY A 214 12.43 8.43 -7.18
CA GLY A 214 11.67 7.24 -7.52
C GLY A 214 10.23 7.56 -7.91
N VAL A 215 9.56 8.48 -7.22
CA VAL A 215 8.22 8.98 -7.61
C VAL A 215 8.26 9.63 -8.99
N PHE A 216 9.28 10.43 -9.28
CA PHE A 216 9.47 11.03 -10.59
C PHE A 216 9.67 9.97 -11.67
N ILE A 217 10.52 8.96 -11.44
CA ILE A 217 10.77 7.86 -12.39
C ILE A 217 9.48 7.07 -12.64
N ILE A 218 8.73 6.70 -11.59
CA ILE A 218 7.46 5.98 -11.73
C ILE A 218 6.50 6.81 -12.57
N SER A 219 6.29 8.08 -12.22
CA SER A 219 5.37 8.98 -12.92
C SER A 219 5.75 9.16 -14.39
N ARG A 220 7.02 9.44 -14.69
CA ARG A 220 7.48 9.62 -16.07
C ARG A 220 7.49 8.31 -16.86
N GLY A 221 7.82 7.19 -16.22
CA GLY A 221 7.74 5.86 -16.80
C GLY A 221 6.31 5.51 -17.21
N THR A 222 5.33 5.76 -16.35
CA THR A 222 3.90 5.58 -16.67
C THR A 222 3.45 6.50 -17.80
N LEU A 223 3.90 7.76 -17.83
CA LEU A 223 3.58 8.69 -18.92
C LEU A 223 4.16 8.21 -20.26
N TYR A 224 5.42 7.77 -20.24
CA TYR A 224 6.07 7.20 -21.42
C TYR A 224 5.31 5.98 -21.95
N GLU A 225 4.92 5.06 -21.08
CA GLU A 225 4.12 3.89 -21.49
C GLU A 225 2.75 4.27 -22.01
N LEU A 226 2.08 5.25 -21.41
CA LEU A 226 0.80 5.77 -21.92
C LEU A 226 0.96 6.30 -23.34
N GLN A 227 2.00 7.10 -23.60
CA GLN A 227 2.28 7.66 -24.92
C GLN A 227 2.65 6.59 -25.94
N TRP A 228 3.46 5.61 -25.54
CA TRP A 228 3.93 4.52 -26.40
C TRP A 228 2.82 3.53 -26.75
N ARG A 229 2.03 3.10 -25.76
CA ARG A 229 0.98 2.09 -25.92
C ARG A 229 -0.36 2.68 -26.37
N GLY A 230 -0.49 4.01 -26.27
CA GLY A 230 -1.74 4.72 -26.51
C GLY A 230 -2.81 4.52 -25.43
N ASN A 231 -2.50 3.83 -24.32
CA ASN A 231 -3.40 3.62 -23.19
C ASN A 231 -2.61 3.36 -21.89
N PHE A 232 -3.27 3.53 -20.74
CA PHE A 232 -2.68 3.33 -19.43
C PHE A 232 -2.17 1.89 -19.23
N ALA A 233 -0.95 1.78 -18.69
CA ALA A 233 -0.37 0.53 -18.21
C ALA A 233 0.09 0.71 -16.76
N ASP A 234 -0.09 -0.33 -15.95
CA ASP A 234 0.23 -0.34 -14.52
C ASP A 234 1.63 -0.87 -14.20
N THR A 235 2.49 -1.06 -15.21
CA THR A 235 3.83 -1.69 -15.06
C THR A 235 4.68 -0.96 -14.02
N TRP A 236 4.77 0.36 -14.08
CA TRP A 236 5.52 1.17 -13.11
C TRP A 236 4.83 1.30 -11.74
N TYR A 237 3.56 0.92 -11.65
CA TYR A 237 2.74 0.98 -10.44
C TYR A 237 2.74 -0.32 -9.63
N LEU A 238 3.35 -1.38 -10.15
CA LEU A 238 3.44 -2.67 -9.47
C LEU A 238 4.12 -2.52 -8.10
N TYR A 239 3.49 -3.04 -7.06
CA TYR A 239 4.03 -2.99 -5.69
C TYR A 239 5.36 -3.72 -5.55
N CYS A 240 5.60 -4.73 -6.38
CA CYS A 240 6.84 -5.50 -6.44
C CYS A 240 7.86 -4.90 -7.43
N GLY A 241 7.52 -3.80 -8.11
CA GLY A 241 8.39 -3.11 -9.05
C GLY A 241 9.61 -2.49 -8.35
N PRO A 242 10.77 -2.40 -9.03
CA PRO A 242 12.02 -1.95 -8.42
C PRO A 242 11.95 -0.52 -7.86
N MET A 243 11.25 0.39 -8.54
CA MET A 243 11.14 1.78 -8.06
C MET A 243 10.21 1.91 -6.86
N VAL A 244 9.09 1.18 -6.84
CA VAL A 244 8.21 1.15 -5.66
C VAL A 244 8.94 0.53 -4.46
N PHE A 245 9.75 -0.50 -4.69
CA PHE A 245 10.60 -1.11 -3.68
C PHE A 245 11.61 -0.12 -3.06
N ILE A 246 12.35 0.62 -3.89
CA ILE A 246 13.28 1.67 -3.43
C ILE A 246 12.51 2.75 -2.65
N CYS A 247 11.38 3.23 -3.18
CA CYS A 247 10.58 4.26 -2.53
C CYS A 247 10.05 3.81 -1.15
N ALA A 248 9.62 2.55 -1.02
CA ALA A 248 9.10 2.02 0.25
C ALA A 248 10.19 1.99 1.34
N ILE A 249 11.39 1.53 0.98
CA ILE A 249 12.56 1.52 1.88
C ILE A 249 12.96 2.94 2.27
N ALA A 250 13.02 3.83 1.28
CA ALA A 250 13.37 5.23 1.47
C ALA A 250 12.37 5.93 2.41
N LEU A 251 11.07 5.79 2.16
CA LEU A 251 10.05 6.45 2.98
C LEU A 251 9.97 5.87 4.39
N LEU A 252 10.10 4.55 4.56
CA LEU A 252 10.18 3.95 5.90
C LEU A 252 11.37 4.51 6.69
N THR A 253 12.55 4.55 6.07
CA THR A 253 13.78 5.06 6.70
C THR A 253 13.64 6.54 7.07
N LEU A 254 13.08 7.35 6.16
CA LEU A 254 12.83 8.77 6.37
C LEU A 254 11.88 9.00 7.55
N VAL A 255 10.72 8.33 7.56
CA VAL A 255 9.72 8.49 8.63
C VAL A 255 10.25 7.98 9.96
N LYS A 256 10.96 6.85 9.97
CA LYS A 256 11.64 6.33 11.17
C LYS A 256 12.65 7.32 11.75
N ASN A 257 13.38 8.05 10.90
CA ASN A 257 14.39 9.00 11.37
C ASN A 257 13.81 10.35 11.79
N THR A 258 12.67 10.77 11.23
CA THR A 258 12.15 12.14 11.38
C THR A 258 10.91 12.22 12.26
N LEU A 259 10.12 11.14 12.36
CA LEU A 259 8.83 11.10 13.04
C LEU A 259 8.79 10.06 14.17
N ASP A 260 9.89 9.90 14.91
CA ASP A 260 9.99 8.94 16.03
C ASP A 260 9.93 9.59 17.43
N THR A 261 9.77 10.91 17.53
CA THR A 261 9.73 11.58 18.85
C THR A 261 8.36 11.50 19.52
N HIS A 262 7.29 11.61 18.72
CA HIS A 262 5.91 11.53 19.19
C HIS A 262 4.98 11.17 18.01
N THR A 263 3.79 10.64 18.32
CA THR A 263 2.76 10.44 17.30
C THR A 263 2.09 11.78 16.98
N ILE A 264 2.12 12.20 15.72
CA ILE A 264 1.40 13.39 15.26
C ILE A 264 -0.10 13.15 15.46
N ARG A 265 -0.81 14.10 16.09
CA ARG A 265 -2.22 13.93 16.50
C ARG A 265 -3.13 13.45 15.38
N GLY A 266 -3.04 14.07 14.20
CA GLY A 266 -3.80 13.69 13.01
C GLY A 266 -3.48 12.28 12.54
N LEU A 267 -2.19 11.97 12.31
CA LEU A 267 -1.76 10.63 11.89
C LEU A 267 -2.10 9.55 12.92
N GLY A 268 -2.04 9.87 14.21
CA GLY A 268 -2.45 8.97 15.28
C GLY A 268 -3.94 8.65 15.23
N LEU A 269 -4.80 9.60 14.86
CA LEU A 269 -6.23 9.34 14.66
C LEU A 269 -6.46 8.39 13.48
N ILE A 270 -5.82 8.66 12.34
CA ILE A 270 -5.91 7.82 11.13
C ILE A 270 -5.38 6.41 11.42
N SER A 271 -4.20 6.31 12.04
CA SER A 271 -3.55 5.04 12.39
C SER A 271 -4.42 4.15 13.29
N ARG A 272 -5.15 4.73 14.24
CA ARG A 272 -6.07 3.98 15.11
C ARG A 272 -7.28 3.41 14.37
N HIS A 273 -7.72 4.07 13.30
CA HIS A 273 -8.88 3.70 12.50
C HIS A 273 -8.49 3.14 11.13
N SER A 274 -7.21 2.82 10.91
CA SER A 274 -6.71 2.48 9.57
C SER A 274 -7.38 1.25 9.00
N LEU A 275 -7.76 0.29 9.85
CA LEU A 275 -8.50 -0.91 9.46
C LEU A 275 -9.90 -0.57 8.94
N GLY A 276 -10.67 0.23 9.69
CA GLY A 276 -11.98 0.71 9.24
C GLY A 276 -11.91 1.57 7.99
N ILE A 277 -10.94 2.50 7.92
CA ILE A 277 -10.72 3.32 6.72
C ILE A 277 -10.45 2.42 5.52
N TYR A 278 -9.53 1.48 5.66
CA TYR A 278 -9.24 0.49 4.62
C TYR A 278 -10.50 -0.33 4.25
N GLY A 279 -11.34 -0.72 5.20
CA GLY A 279 -12.56 -1.48 4.92
C GLY A 279 -13.59 -0.72 4.08
N PHE A 280 -13.82 0.57 4.39
CA PHE A 280 -14.91 1.36 3.82
C PHE A 280 -14.52 2.23 2.61
N HIS A 281 -13.26 2.68 2.49
CA HIS A 281 -12.89 3.72 1.52
C HIS A 281 -13.29 3.40 0.07
N ALA A 282 -13.07 2.16 -0.39
CA ALA A 282 -13.37 1.77 -1.76
C ALA A 282 -14.88 1.83 -2.06
N LEU A 283 -15.72 1.43 -1.09
CA LEU A 283 -17.18 1.49 -1.22
C LEU A 283 -17.66 2.94 -1.28
N ILE A 284 -17.08 3.82 -0.45
CA ILE A 284 -17.43 5.24 -0.43
C ILE A 284 -16.99 5.93 -1.74
N ILE A 285 -15.76 5.69 -2.21
CA ILE A 285 -15.29 6.23 -3.50
C ILE A 285 -16.22 5.79 -4.62
N HIS A 286 -16.56 4.49 -4.66
CA HIS A 286 -17.50 3.98 -5.65
C HIS A 286 -18.86 4.67 -5.54
N ALA A 287 -19.43 4.79 -4.34
CA ALA A 287 -20.73 5.42 -4.12
C ALA A 287 -20.75 6.90 -4.55
N LEU A 288 -19.70 7.66 -4.23
CA LEU A 288 -19.56 9.06 -4.63
C LEU A 288 -19.50 9.20 -6.16
N ARG A 289 -18.72 8.35 -6.82
CA ARG A 289 -18.57 8.33 -8.28
C ARG A 289 -19.85 7.92 -8.99
N THR A 290 -20.48 6.82 -8.59
CA THR A 290 -21.71 6.33 -9.23
C THR A 290 -22.93 7.19 -8.91
N GLY A 291 -22.95 7.84 -7.74
CA GLY A 291 -23.97 8.81 -7.37
C GLY A 291 -23.84 10.17 -8.05
N GLY A 292 -22.80 10.38 -8.87
CA GLY A 292 -22.56 11.65 -9.57
C GLY A 292 -22.15 12.81 -8.64
N ILE A 293 -21.68 12.51 -7.42
CA ILE A 293 -21.23 13.50 -6.43
C ILE A 293 -19.74 13.85 -6.69
N GLU A 294 -19.44 14.12 -7.95
CA GLU A 294 -18.10 14.45 -8.45
C GLU A 294 -18.10 15.86 -9.05
N LEU A 295 -16.97 16.56 -8.87
CA LEU A 295 -16.79 17.91 -9.39
C LEU A 295 -16.20 17.84 -10.81
N LYS A 296 -17.00 17.35 -11.77
CA LYS A 296 -16.56 17.11 -13.17
C LYS A 296 -15.84 18.30 -13.81
N ASN A 297 -16.33 19.52 -13.55
CA ASN A 297 -15.79 20.75 -14.13
C ASN A 297 -14.48 21.21 -13.47
N TRP A 298 -14.13 20.65 -12.31
CA TRP A 298 -12.95 21.03 -11.53
C TRP A 298 -12.15 19.80 -11.09
N PRO A 299 -11.46 19.11 -12.01
CA PRO A 299 -10.84 17.81 -11.72
C PRO A 299 -9.86 17.78 -10.54
N ILE A 300 -9.10 18.86 -10.34
CA ILE A 300 -8.17 18.96 -9.19
C ILE A 300 -8.95 19.09 -7.88
N LEU A 301 -10.00 19.92 -7.86
CA LEU A 301 -10.89 20.04 -6.71
C LEU A 301 -11.65 18.74 -6.46
N ASP A 302 -12.01 18.00 -7.51
CA ASP A 302 -12.63 16.68 -7.40
C ASP A 302 -11.72 15.67 -6.72
N ILE A 303 -10.42 15.61 -7.06
CA ILE A 303 -9.46 14.73 -6.36
C ILE A 303 -9.43 15.07 -4.86
N ILE A 304 -9.36 16.35 -4.51
CA ILE A 304 -9.34 16.81 -3.11
C ILE A 304 -10.67 16.47 -2.42
N TRP A 305 -11.80 16.73 -3.09
CA TRP A 305 -13.14 16.48 -2.59
C TRP A 305 -13.36 14.99 -2.31
N ILE A 306 -13.16 14.13 -3.30
CA ILE A 306 -13.36 12.68 -3.17
C ILE A 306 -12.44 12.11 -2.10
N PHE A 307 -11.18 12.55 -2.04
CA PHE A 307 -10.24 12.15 -1.00
C PHE A 307 -10.76 12.51 0.40
N CYS A 308 -11.11 13.79 0.61
CA CYS A 308 -11.55 14.30 1.91
C CYS A 308 -12.89 13.68 2.33
N ALA A 309 -13.88 13.61 1.42
CA ALA A 309 -15.18 13.01 1.67
C ALA A 309 -15.04 11.53 2.02
N THR A 310 -14.22 10.79 1.26
CA THR A 310 -13.94 9.37 1.52
C THR A 310 -13.29 9.18 2.87
N LEU A 311 -12.25 9.95 3.18
CA LEU A 311 -11.53 9.84 4.44
C LEU A 311 -12.45 10.17 5.63
N ALA A 312 -13.22 11.25 5.55
CA ALA A 312 -14.14 11.67 6.59
C ALA A 312 -15.26 10.64 6.81
N ALA A 313 -15.92 10.19 5.74
CA ALA A 313 -16.98 9.17 5.84
C ALA A 313 -16.44 7.84 6.36
N SER A 314 -15.26 7.40 5.90
CA SER A 314 -14.65 6.15 6.39
C SER A 314 -14.24 6.24 7.86
N LEU A 315 -13.72 7.39 8.29
CA LEU A 315 -13.43 7.67 9.70
C LEU A 315 -14.69 7.64 10.56
N LEU A 316 -15.77 8.29 10.11
CA LEU A 316 -17.05 8.30 10.82
C LEU A 316 -17.60 6.87 10.95
N LEU A 317 -17.63 6.09 9.88
CA LEU A 317 -18.06 4.70 9.91
C LEU A 317 -17.16 3.85 10.82
N SER A 318 -15.83 4.03 10.75
CA SER A 318 -14.90 3.32 11.62
C SER A 318 -15.13 3.63 13.11
N VAL A 319 -15.39 4.89 13.46
CA VAL A 319 -15.74 5.31 14.83
C VAL A 319 -17.07 4.68 15.26
N LEU A 320 -18.07 4.63 14.38
CA LEU A 320 -19.36 3.99 14.67
C LEU A 320 -19.21 2.48 14.90
N VAL A 321 -18.46 1.78 14.04
CA VAL A 321 -18.16 0.35 14.23
C VAL A 321 -17.42 0.14 15.55
N GLN A 322 -16.44 1.00 15.89
CA GLN A 322 -15.71 0.89 17.15
C GLN A 322 -16.58 1.05 18.39
N ARG A 323 -17.67 1.83 18.33
CA ARG A 323 -18.62 1.96 19.43
C ARG A 323 -19.40 0.66 19.68
N ILE A 324 -19.65 -0.11 18.62
CA ILE A 324 -20.40 -1.37 18.67
C ILE A 324 -19.44 -2.54 19.00
N ASP A 325 -18.30 -2.59 18.33
CA ASP A 325 -17.25 -3.59 18.48
C ASP A 325 -16.34 -3.28 19.69
N LYS A 326 -16.90 -3.46 20.90
CA LYS A 326 -16.19 -3.22 22.17
C LYS A 326 -14.89 -4.03 22.31
N ASN A 327 -14.79 -5.17 21.61
CA ASN A 327 -13.64 -6.07 21.65
C ASN A 327 -12.59 -5.78 20.55
N ARG A 328 -12.82 -4.79 19.68
CA ARG A 328 -11.92 -4.39 18.59
C ARG A 328 -11.54 -5.53 17.64
N LEU A 329 -12.50 -6.39 17.34
CA LEU A 329 -12.34 -7.52 16.42
C LEU A 329 -12.32 -7.07 14.95
N VAL A 330 -13.06 -6.03 14.58
CA VAL A 330 -13.22 -5.55 13.20
C VAL A 330 -13.03 -4.04 13.03
N SER A 331 -13.02 -3.28 14.14
CA SER A 331 -12.78 -1.83 14.18
C SER A 331 -11.32 -1.40 14.15
#